data_AF-A0A0R2XSI5-F1
#
_entry.id   AF-A0A0R2XSI5-F1
#
_cell.length_a   1.000
_cell.length_b   1.000
_cell.length_c   1.000
_cell.angle_alpha   90.00
_cell.angle_beta   90.00
_cell.angle_gamma   90.00
#
_symmetry.space_group_name_H-M   'P 1'
#
loop_
_entity.id
_entity.type
_entity.pdbx_description
1 polymer ?
#
loop_
_entity_poly.entity_id
_entity_poly.type
_entity_poly.pdbx_seq_one_letter_code
_entity_poly.pdbx_strand_id
1 'polypeptide(L)'
;AQGRRIAAFGYWAGFVGAALGLLGVAHFSSSTAAFPALRPFSDRGALLSAVDAALEGAGWTDGSLNVMIMGALGRCGSGARDLITSLDARLSVTAWDLPEFTSAEKPIREILAHELFINCVYLREPIAPMIDQKLLSENKRLKVISDVSCDPTSADNPIRVYDAITHLHAPFVRAAGQGEPVYVQAIDHLPTLLPREASQEYAAALFPSLLDFLTAESASATWSEARKRFDSALADFSLTHR
;
A
#
# COMPACT_ATOMS: atom_id res chain seq x y z
N ALA A 1 -10.64 -25.83 -3.22
CA ALA A 1 -10.36 -24.42 -2.87
C ALA A 1 -9.84 -23.70 -4.12
N GLN A 2 -10.33 -22.50 -4.44
CA GLN A 2 -10.06 -21.78 -5.70
C GLN A 2 -8.67 -21.08 -5.75
N GLY A 3 -7.66 -21.60 -5.04
CA GLY A 3 -6.30 -21.04 -5.01
C GLY A 3 -6.14 -19.65 -4.36
N ARG A 4 -7.20 -19.09 -3.76
CA ARG A 4 -7.18 -17.78 -3.09
C ARG A 4 -6.70 -17.92 -1.64
N ARG A 5 -5.81 -17.00 -1.20
CA ARG A 5 -5.38 -16.90 0.21
C ARG A 5 -6.59 -16.72 1.13
N ILE A 6 -6.65 -17.52 2.20
CA ILE A 6 -7.75 -17.53 3.18
C ILE A 6 -7.73 -16.33 4.12
N ALA A 7 -6.55 -15.83 4.49
CA ALA A 7 -6.35 -14.66 5.35
C ALA A 7 -5.15 -13.85 4.84
N ALA A 8 -5.24 -12.51 4.86
CA ALA A 8 -4.14 -11.61 4.52
C ALA A 8 -4.46 -10.19 5.00
N PHE A 9 -3.44 -9.36 5.19
CA PHE A 9 -3.57 -7.98 5.68
C PHE A 9 -3.81 -6.92 4.59
N GLY A 10 -4.25 -7.35 3.40
CA GLY A 10 -4.27 -6.49 2.21
C GLY A 10 -5.14 -5.24 2.37
N TYR A 11 -6.31 -5.37 3.01
CA TYR A 11 -7.21 -4.24 3.24
C TYR A 11 -6.55 -3.15 4.11
N TRP A 12 -6.07 -3.53 5.29
CA TRP A 12 -5.44 -2.59 6.23
C TRP A 12 -4.11 -2.04 5.73
N ALA A 13 -3.37 -2.77 4.88
CA ALA A 13 -2.20 -2.22 4.21
C ALA A 13 -2.57 -1.02 3.32
N GLY A 14 -3.64 -1.15 2.52
CA GLY A 14 -4.13 -0.05 1.69
C GLY A 14 -4.73 1.11 2.51
N PHE A 15 -5.50 0.80 3.55
CA PHE A 15 -6.09 1.78 4.45
C PHE A 15 -5.01 2.64 5.13
N VAL A 16 -4.01 2.00 5.73
CA VAL A 16 -2.89 2.71 6.37
C VAL A 16 -2.00 3.41 5.34
N GLY A 17 -1.70 2.75 4.21
CA GLY A 17 -0.88 3.35 3.14
C GLY A 17 -1.48 4.63 2.58
N ALA A 18 -2.79 4.67 2.38
CA ALA A 18 -3.50 5.89 2.00
C ALA A 18 -3.41 6.97 3.09
N ALA A 19 -3.49 6.59 4.37
CA ALA A 19 -3.45 7.52 5.50
C ALA A 19 -2.09 8.18 5.62
N LEU A 20 -1.02 7.37 5.55
CA LEU A 20 0.34 7.89 5.53
C LEU A 20 0.58 8.76 4.29
N GLY A 21 0.08 8.35 3.12
CA GLY A 21 0.14 9.16 1.92
C GLY A 21 -0.41 10.57 2.13
N LEU A 22 -1.61 10.68 2.71
CA LEU A 22 -2.26 11.97 3.00
C LEU A 22 -1.52 12.77 4.08
N LEU A 23 -1.05 12.13 5.15
CA LEU A 23 -0.20 12.79 6.15
C LEU A 23 1.09 13.34 5.51
N GLY A 24 1.70 12.57 4.61
CA GLY A 24 2.85 12.99 3.83
C GLY A 24 2.54 14.20 2.95
N VAL A 25 1.40 14.21 2.25
CA VAL A 25 0.97 15.38 1.45
C VAL A 25 0.83 16.61 2.34
N ALA A 26 0.14 16.51 3.47
CA ALA A 26 -0.04 17.62 4.41
C ALA A 26 1.32 18.19 4.88
N HIS A 27 2.25 17.31 5.27
CA HIS A 27 3.57 17.69 5.74
C HIS A 27 4.43 18.31 4.62
N PHE A 28 4.54 17.65 3.47
CA PHE A 28 5.42 18.08 2.38
C PHE A 28 4.86 19.24 1.53
N SER A 29 3.60 19.62 1.72
CA SER A 29 3.05 20.86 1.17
C SER A 29 3.59 22.12 1.85
N SER A 30 4.03 22.02 3.11
CA SER A 30 4.47 23.17 3.91
C SER A 30 5.91 23.06 4.44
N SER A 31 6.54 21.90 4.29
CA SER A 31 7.87 21.62 4.84
C SER A 31 8.67 20.70 3.91
N THR A 32 9.99 20.89 3.91
CA THR A 32 10.94 19.95 3.28
C THR A 32 11.70 19.12 4.32
N ALA A 33 11.40 19.31 5.61
CA ALA A 33 12.03 18.58 6.70
C ALA A 33 11.63 17.10 6.69
N ALA A 34 12.46 16.26 7.33
CA ALA A 34 12.16 14.85 7.50
C ALA A 34 10.81 14.65 8.19
N PHE A 35 10.02 13.70 7.69
CA PHE A 35 8.73 13.36 8.29
C PHE A 35 8.96 12.71 9.67
N PRO A 36 8.16 13.05 10.70
CA PRO A 36 8.33 12.50 12.05
C PRO A 36 8.21 10.97 12.11
N ALA A 37 8.88 10.35 13.10
CA ALA A 37 8.73 8.92 13.35
C ALA A 37 7.27 8.56 13.69
N LEU A 38 6.78 7.49 13.09
CA LEU A 38 5.44 6.95 13.30
C LEU A 38 5.39 6.00 14.50
N ARG A 39 4.22 5.94 15.13
CA ARG A 39 3.86 4.95 16.15
C ARG A 39 2.50 4.34 15.81
N PRO A 40 2.21 3.11 16.26
CA PRO A 40 0.90 2.53 16.09
C PRO A 40 -0.20 3.42 16.66
N PHE A 41 -1.31 3.53 15.92
CA PHE A 41 -2.52 4.22 16.36
C PHE A 41 -3.33 3.29 17.27
N SER A 42 -4.12 3.85 18.18
CA SER A 42 -4.94 3.07 19.13
C SER A 42 -6.04 2.28 18.42
N ASP A 43 -6.59 2.88 17.36
CA ASP A 43 -7.72 2.41 16.56
C ASP A 43 -7.86 3.24 15.27
N ARG A 44 -8.76 2.80 14.39
CA ARG A 44 -9.13 3.47 13.14
C ARG A 44 -9.54 4.93 13.33
N GLY A 45 -10.27 5.25 14.40
CA GLY A 45 -10.76 6.61 14.66
C GLY A 45 -9.60 7.57 14.91
N ALA A 46 -8.64 7.17 15.75
CA ALA A 46 -7.44 7.95 16.01
C ALA A 46 -6.60 8.21 14.74
N LEU A 47 -6.49 7.22 13.85
CA LEU A 47 -5.83 7.39 12.56
C LEU A 47 -6.57 8.42 11.68
N LEU A 48 -7.89 8.29 11.54
CA LEU A 48 -8.69 9.22 10.74
C LEU A 48 -8.61 10.66 11.27
N SER A 49 -8.74 10.85 12.59
CA SER A 49 -8.62 12.16 13.21
C SER A 49 -7.25 12.79 13.01
N ALA A 50 -6.17 12.00 13.03
CA ALA A 50 -4.83 12.50 12.76
C ALA A 50 -4.66 12.96 11.30
N VAL A 51 -5.19 12.21 10.34
CA VAL A 51 -5.17 12.59 8.92
C VAL A 51 -5.98 13.86 8.70
N ASP A 52 -7.19 13.91 9.25
CA ASP A 52 -8.11 15.04 9.15
C ASP A 52 -7.47 16.34 9.67
N ALA A 53 -6.96 16.32 10.90
CA ALA A 53 -6.28 17.47 11.51
C ALA A 53 -5.04 17.92 10.72
N ALA A 54 -4.29 16.98 10.14
CA ALA A 54 -3.13 17.31 9.32
C ALA A 54 -3.51 17.98 8.01
N LEU A 55 -4.55 17.48 7.33
CA LEU A 55 -5.06 18.07 6.09
C LEU A 55 -5.63 19.47 6.33
N GLU A 56 -6.42 19.65 7.40
CA GLU A 56 -6.94 20.97 7.79
C GLU A 56 -5.81 21.95 8.13
N GLY A 57 -4.83 21.53 8.92
CA GLY A 57 -3.67 22.35 9.29
C GLY A 57 -2.80 22.75 8.09
N ALA A 58 -2.80 21.93 7.02
CA ALA A 58 -2.12 22.22 5.77
C ALA A 58 -2.99 22.99 4.75
N GLY A 59 -4.24 23.32 5.10
CA GLY A 59 -5.15 24.09 4.24
C GLY A 59 -5.88 23.29 3.16
N TRP A 60 -5.87 21.96 3.22
CA TRP A 60 -6.57 21.08 2.27
C TRP A 60 -8.06 20.93 2.63
N THR A 61 -8.80 22.03 2.63
CA THR A 61 -10.20 22.07 3.08
C THR A 61 -11.23 22.25 1.96
N ASP A 62 -10.78 22.57 0.75
CA ASP A 62 -11.62 23.07 -0.35
C ASP A 62 -11.94 22.03 -1.45
N GLY A 63 -11.56 20.76 -1.25
CA GLY A 63 -11.77 19.74 -2.27
C GLY A 63 -10.65 19.63 -3.32
N SER A 64 -9.60 20.43 -3.22
CA SER A 64 -8.57 20.51 -4.27
C SER A 64 -7.56 19.36 -4.30
N LEU A 65 -7.49 18.53 -3.24
CA LEU A 65 -6.56 17.41 -3.14
C LEU A 65 -7.05 16.22 -3.97
N ASN A 66 -6.28 15.87 -5.00
CA ASN A 66 -6.54 14.75 -5.90
C ASN A 66 -5.65 13.57 -5.53
N VAL A 67 -6.25 12.39 -5.44
CA VAL A 67 -5.60 11.12 -5.12
C VAL A 67 -5.81 10.16 -6.28
N MET A 68 -4.72 9.57 -6.78
CA MET A 68 -4.78 8.45 -7.71
C MET A 68 -4.51 7.14 -6.98
N ILE A 69 -5.33 6.13 -7.24
CA ILE A 69 -5.16 4.76 -6.73
C ILE A 69 -5.00 3.83 -7.91
N MET A 70 -3.88 3.12 -7.98
CA MET A 70 -3.65 2.04 -8.93
C MET A 70 -3.92 0.68 -8.28
N GLY A 71 -4.74 -0.17 -8.90
CA GLY A 71 -5.21 -1.44 -8.32
C GLY A 71 -6.42 -1.26 -7.39
N ALA A 72 -7.30 -0.33 -7.74
CA ALA A 72 -8.41 0.14 -6.93
C ALA A 72 -9.50 -0.92 -6.63
N LEU A 73 -9.59 -2.01 -7.40
CA LEU A 73 -10.55 -3.10 -7.21
C LEU A 73 -10.01 -4.23 -6.32
N GLY A 74 -8.71 -4.22 -6.03
CA GLY A 74 -8.08 -5.18 -5.12
C GLY A 74 -8.43 -4.92 -3.65
N ARG A 75 -8.06 -5.85 -2.75
CA ARG A 75 -8.23 -5.66 -1.29
C ARG A 75 -7.51 -4.41 -0.78
N CYS A 76 -6.27 -4.19 -1.24
CA CYS A 76 -5.49 -2.98 -0.93
C CYS A 76 -6.19 -1.72 -1.43
N GLY A 77 -6.54 -1.68 -2.72
CA GLY A 77 -7.22 -0.53 -3.29
C GLY A 77 -8.56 -0.22 -2.61
N SER A 78 -9.30 -1.26 -2.21
CA SER A 78 -10.54 -1.10 -1.44
C SER A 78 -10.29 -0.44 -0.08
N GLY A 79 -9.27 -0.88 0.67
CA GLY A 79 -8.89 -0.23 1.93
C GLY A 79 -8.45 1.22 1.76
N ALA A 80 -7.69 1.52 0.71
CA ALA A 80 -7.29 2.90 0.39
C ALA A 80 -8.52 3.79 0.07
N ARG A 81 -9.46 3.27 -0.72
CA ARG A 81 -10.72 3.97 -1.05
C ARG A 81 -11.58 4.22 0.18
N ASP A 82 -11.71 3.22 1.05
CA ASP A 82 -12.52 3.31 2.26
C ASP A 82 -11.96 4.35 3.24
N LEU A 83 -10.63 4.46 3.37
CA LEU A 83 -10.02 5.54 4.13
C LEU A 83 -10.41 6.90 3.54
N ILE A 84 -10.22 7.08 2.23
CA ILE A 84 -10.50 8.37 1.57
C ILE A 84 -11.99 8.74 1.72
N THR A 85 -12.90 7.78 1.53
CA THR A 85 -14.34 7.99 1.76
C THR A 85 -14.66 8.32 3.23
N SER A 86 -13.86 7.87 4.18
CA SER A 86 -14.05 8.15 5.62
C SER A 86 -13.64 9.58 6.03
N LEU A 87 -12.87 10.31 5.21
CA LEU A 87 -12.32 11.65 5.52
C LEU A 87 -13.19 12.81 4.97
N ASP A 88 -14.43 12.49 4.59
CA ASP A 88 -15.42 13.37 3.95
C ASP A 88 -15.08 13.75 2.48
N ALA A 89 -16.03 14.35 1.76
CA ALA A 89 -16.03 14.60 0.31
C ALA A 89 -14.99 15.62 -0.20
N ARG A 90 -13.95 15.94 0.58
CA ARG A 90 -12.90 16.91 0.24
C ARG A 90 -11.77 16.31 -0.62
N LEU A 91 -11.85 15.03 -0.97
CA LEU A 91 -10.82 14.33 -1.73
C LEU A 91 -11.41 13.84 -3.05
N SER A 92 -10.77 14.22 -4.16
CA SER A 92 -11.08 13.70 -5.49
C SER A 92 -10.27 12.42 -5.75
N VAL A 93 -10.91 11.35 -6.22
CA VAL A 93 -10.25 10.05 -6.42
C VAL A 93 -10.30 9.62 -7.88
N THR A 94 -9.12 9.43 -8.46
CA THR A 94 -8.95 8.69 -9.72
C THR A 94 -8.61 7.24 -9.38
N ALA A 95 -9.59 6.34 -9.54
CA ALA A 95 -9.45 4.92 -9.25
C ALA A 95 -9.16 4.13 -10.54
N TRP A 96 -7.94 3.65 -10.70
CA TRP A 96 -7.50 2.85 -11.84
C TRP A 96 -7.29 1.39 -11.45
N ASP A 97 -7.57 0.50 -12.38
CA ASP A 97 -7.26 -0.93 -12.28
C ASP A 97 -6.70 -1.44 -13.62
N LEU A 98 -6.75 -2.76 -13.84
CA LEU A 98 -6.19 -3.42 -15.01
C LEU A 98 -6.61 -2.79 -16.36
N PRO A 99 -7.88 -2.39 -16.60
CA PRO A 99 -8.28 -1.80 -17.88
C PRO A 99 -7.57 -0.47 -18.17
N GLU A 100 -7.54 0.44 -17.20
CA GLU A 100 -6.90 1.75 -17.34
C GLU A 100 -5.38 1.58 -17.43
N PHE A 101 -4.81 0.73 -16.57
CA PHE A 101 -3.38 0.40 -16.61
C PHE A 101 -2.99 -0.15 -17.98
N THR A 102 -3.76 -1.08 -18.56
CA THR A 102 -3.42 -1.71 -19.84
C THR A 102 -3.47 -0.71 -20.99
N SER A 103 -4.47 0.17 -21.00
CA SER A 103 -4.69 1.14 -22.08
C SER A 103 -3.77 2.37 -22.02
N ALA A 104 -3.24 2.74 -20.85
CA ALA A 104 -2.36 3.89 -20.70
C ALA A 104 -1.01 3.70 -21.40
N GLU A 105 -0.44 4.78 -21.93
CA GLU A 105 0.98 4.83 -22.29
C GLU A 105 1.85 4.85 -21.03
N LYS A 106 3.02 4.19 -21.08
CA LYS A 106 3.96 4.13 -19.95
C LYS A 106 5.26 4.85 -20.31
N PRO A 107 5.85 5.64 -19.41
CA PRO A 107 5.38 5.98 -18.05
C PRO A 107 4.05 6.75 -18.02
N ILE A 108 3.24 6.56 -16.98
CA ILE A 108 1.86 7.03 -16.89
C ILE A 108 1.83 8.50 -16.46
N ARG A 109 1.69 9.41 -17.43
CA ARG A 109 1.65 10.86 -17.19
C ARG A 109 0.52 11.31 -16.27
N GLU A 110 -0.61 10.60 -16.28
CA GLU A 110 -1.78 10.91 -15.42
C GLU A 110 -1.41 10.96 -13.93
N ILE A 111 -0.40 10.19 -13.48
CA ILE A 111 0.08 10.20 -12.09
C ILE A 111 0.51 11.62 -11.63
N LEU A 112 1.02 12.45 -12.55
CA LEU A 112 1.48 13.80 -12.23
C LEU A 112 0.33 14.81 -12.07
N ALA A 113 -0.91 14.42 -12.34
CA ALA A 113 -2.09 15.27 -12.19
C ALA A 113 -2.66 15.27 -10.75
N HIS A 114 -2.03 14.51 -9.84
CA HIS A 114 -2.50 14.28 -8.46
C HIS A 114 -1.48 14.76 -7.45
N GLU A 115 -1.93 15.08 -6.24
CA GLU A 115 -1.08 15.36 -5.09
C GLU A 115 -0.51 14.07 -4.48
N LEU A 116 -1.31 13.00 -4.50
CA LEU A 116 -0.98 11.68 -3.96
C LEU A 116 -1.21 10.59 -4.99
N PHE A 117 -0.20 9.74 -5.18
CA PHE A 117 -0.33 8.49 -5.92
C PHE A 117 -0.17 7.29 -4.99
N ILE A 118 -1.13 6.35 -5.03
CA ILE A 118 -1.15 5.14 -4.21
C ILE A 118 -1.04 3.92 -5.11
N ASN A 119 0.05 3.14 -4.98
CA ASN A 119 0.22 1.88 -5.69
C ASN A 119 -0.24 0.70 -4.82
N CYS A 120 -1.30 0.02 -5.26
CA CYS A 120 -1.83 -1.21 -4.66
C CYS A 120 -1.66 -2.44 -5.58
N VAL A 121 -0.81 -2.36 -6.61
CA VAL A 121 -0.53 -3.47 -7.54
C VAL A 121 0.77 -4.16 -7.16
N TYR A 122 0.65 -5.41 -6.74
CA TYR A 122 1.79 -6.33 -6.61
C TYR A 122 1.99 -7.08 -7.94
N LEU A 123 3.18 -6.96 -8.52
CA LEU A 123 3.49 -7.56 -9.80
C LEU A 123 3.83 -9.04 -9.68
N ARG A 124 3.44 -9.78 -10.73
CA ARG A 124 3.83 -11.18 -10.93
C ARG A 124 4.68 -11.38 -12.18
N GLU A 125 4.66 -10.38 -13.07
CA GLU A 125 5.33 -10.38 -14.36
C GLU A 125 5.95 -8.99 -14.58
N PRO A 126 7.05 -8.89 -15.35
CA PRO A 126 7.64 -7.62 -15.74
C PRO A 126 6.62 -6.72 -16.44
N ILE A 127 6.54 -5.46 -16.00
CA ILE A 127 5.78 -4.43 -16.70
C ILE A 127 6.66 -3.21 -17.00
N ALA A 128 6.26 -2.44 -18.01
CA ALA A 128 6.81 -1.11 -18.20
C ALA A 128 6.58 -0.27 -16.93
N PRO A 129 7.54 0.59 -16.53
CA PRO A 129 7.41 1.37 -15.31
C PRO A 129 6.18 2.30 -15.38
N MET A 130 5.43 2.36 -14.29
CA MET A 130 4.35 3.33 -14.13
C MET A 130 4.91 4.73 -13.99
N ILE A 131 6.02 4.88 -13.25
CA ILE A 131 6.71 6.15 -13.04
C ILE A 131 8.23 5.93 -13.00
N ASP A 132 8.96 6.87 -13.59
CA ASP A 132 10.42 6.90 -13.59
C ASP A 132 10.95 8.32 -13.36
N GLN A 133 12.28 8.45 -13.26
CA GLN A 133 12.95 9.73 -13.00
C GLN A 133 12.72 10.76 -14.12
N LYS A 134 12.53 10.29 -15.36
CA LYS A 134 12.28 11.16 -16.52
C LYS A 134 10.89 11.78 -16.39
N LEU A 135 9.87 10.97 -16.13
CA LEU A 135 8.51 11.48 -15.91
C LEU A 135 8.48 12.43 -14.71
N LEU A 136 9.14 12.09 -13.59
CA LEU A 136 9.22 12.99 -12.43
C LEU A 136 9.88 14.34 -12.73
N SER A 137 10.76 14.43 -13.73
CA SER A 137 11.34 15.73 -14.16
C SER A 137 10.31 16.73 -14.69
N GLU A 138 9.15 16.23 -15.10
CA GLU A 138 8.02 17.03 -15.58
C GLU A 138 7.05 17.40 -14.44
N ASN A 139 7.29 16.91 -13.22
CA ASN A 139 6.38 17.08 -12.10
C ASN A 139 6.23 18.55 -11.67
N LYS A 140 4.97 18.95 -11.44
CA LYS A 140 4.57 20.24 -10.87
C LYS A 140 3.59 20.10 -9.71
N ARG A 141 3.08 18.90 -9.43
CA ARG A 141 1.92 18.71 -8.54
C ARG A 141 2.09 17.57 -7.55
N LEU A 142 2.54 16.41 -8.02
CA LEU A 142 2.75 15.23 -7.19
C LEU A 142 3.65 15.56 -6.01
N LYS A 143 3.19 15.26 -4.80
CA LYS A 143 3.94 15.45 -3.56
C LYS A 143 4.39 14.11 -2.99
N VAL A 144 3.51 13.11 -3.01
CA VAL A 144 3.74 11.83 -2.37
C VAL A 144 3.37 10.65 -3.27
N ILE A 145 4.22 9.63 -3.23
CA ILE A 145 3.93 8.28 -3.72
C ILE A 145 3.84 7.36 -2.50
N SER A 146 2.68 6.76 -2.28
CA SER A 146 2.48 5.70 -1.30
C SER A 146 2.53 4.35 -2.03
N ASP A 147 3.69 3.72 -2.02
CA ASP A 147 3.88 2.40 -2.60
C ASP A 147 3.57 1.31 -1.57
N VAL A 148 2.31 0.89 -1.51
CA VAL A 148 1.82 -0.13 -0.56
C VAL A 148 2.28 -1.53 -0.96
N SER A 149 2.53 -1.73 -2.25
CA SER A 149 3.00 -2.99 -2.83
C SER A 149 4.52 -3.00 -3.05
N CYS A 150 5.25 -2.21 -2.26
CA CYS A 150 6.67 -1.97 -2.46
C CYS A 150 7.49 -3.25 -2.54
N ASP A 151 8.31 -3.35 -3.58
CA ASP A 151 9.37 -4.33 -3.73
C ASP A 151 10.58 -3.63 -4.38
N PRO A 152 11.33 -2.82 -3.62
CA PRO A 152 12.44 -2.06 -4.16
C PRO A 152 13.58 -2.91 -4.69
N THR A 153 13.64 -4.18 -4.28
CA THR A 153 14.67 -5.13 -4.72
C THR A 153 14.35 -5.78 -6.07
N SER A 154 13.10 -5.69 -6.53
CA SER A 154 12.69 -6.22 -7.81
C SER A 154 13.16 -5.35 -8.97
N ALA A 155 13.82 -5.96 -9.96
CA ALA A 155 14.15 -5.31 -11.23
C ALA A 155 12.90 -4.84 -12.00
N ASP A 156 11.74 -5.41 -11.65
CA ASP A 156 10.45 -5.14 -12.26
C ASP A 156 9.62 -4.13 -11.45
N ASN A 157 10.18 -3.51 -10.41
CA ASN A 157 9.47 -2.47 -9.65
C ASN A 157 8.90 -1.39 -10.61
N PRO A 158 7.57 -1.14 -10.59
CA PRO A 158 6.96 -0.21 -11.52
C PRO A 158 7.17 1.26 -11.10
N ILE A 159 7.68 1.49 -9.88
CA ILE A 159 7.93 2.79 -9.29
C ILE A 159 9.46 3.02 -9.26
N ARG A 160 10.06 3.36 -10.42
CA ARG A 160 11.52 3.42 -10.62
C ARG A 160 12.16 4.73 -10.16
N VAL A 161 11.84 5.10 -8.93
CA VAL A 161 12.24 6.39 -8.34
C VAL A 161 12.76 6.26 -6.90
N TYR A 162 12.92 5.05 -6.39
CA TYR A 162 13.52 4.74 -5.08
C TYR A 162 14.12 3.33 -5.09
N ASP A 163 15.00 3.01 -4.15
CA ASP A 163 15.81 1.78 -4.15
C ASP A 163 15.80 0.99 -2.83
N ALA A 164 15.13 1.50 -1.79
CA ALA A 164 15.03 0.85 -0.48
C ALA A 164 13.67 1.04 0.18
N ILE A 165 13.27 0.07 1.00
CA ILE A 165 12.08 0.23 1.85
C ILE A 165 12.29 1.36 2.85
N THR A 166 11.20 2.01 3.23
CA THR A 166 11.18 3.01 4.31
C THR A 166 10.75 2.34 5.62
N HIS A 167 11.03 3.00 6.75
CA HIS A 167 10.76 2.44 8.08
C HIS A 167 9.91 3.38 8.93
N LEU A 168 9.29 2.87 10.00
CA LEU A 168 8.48 3.72 10.89
C LEU A 168 9.27 4.89 11.51
N HIS A 169 10.58 4.79 11.70
CA HIS A 169 11.41 5.88 12.21
C HIS A 169 11.84 6.89 11.14
N ALA A 170 11.73 6.53 9.86
CA ALA A 170 12.01 7.37 8.69
C ALA A 170 11.02 6.98 7.56
N PRO A 171 9.74 7.41 7.66
CA PRO A 171 8.65 6.83 6.85
C PRO A 171 8.67 7.21 5.38
N PHE A 172 9.43 8.22 5.02
CA PHE A 172 9.53 8.75 3.67
C PHE A 172 10.98 8.92 3.26
N VAL A 173 11.25 8.65 1.99
CA VAL A 173 12.50 9.00 1.30
C VAL A 173 12.19 9.95 0.15
N ARG A 174 13.13 10.82 -0.20
CA ARG A 174 12.98 11.66 -1.39
C ARG A 174 13.15 10.80 -2.64
N ALA A 175 12.21 10.89 -3.58
CA ALA A 175 12.29 10.22 -4.87
C ALA A 175 13.51 10.69 -5.67
N ALA A 176 14.15 9.76 -6.37
CA ALA A 176 15.16 10.05 -7.39
C ALA A 176 14.50 10.71 -8.59
N GLY A 177 15.04 11.87 -9.00
CA GLY A 177 14.51 12.66 -10.11
C GLY A 177 14.97 14.11 -10.01
N GLN A 178 14.89 14.81 -11.14
CA GLN A 178 15.02 16.26 -11.19
C GLN A 178 13.63 16.89 -11.02
N GLY A 179 13.53 18.16 -10.62
CA GLY A 179 12.24 18.85 -10.48
C GLY A 179 11.75 19.01 -9.03
N GLU A 180 10.46 19.30 -8.88
CA GLU A 180 9.82 19.51 -7.58
C GLU A 180 9.95 18.27 -6.69
N PRO A 181 10.28 18.42 -5.39
CA PRO A 181 10.44 17.28 -4.49
C PRO A 181 9.18 16.39 -4.44
N VAL A 182 9.38 15.10 -4.68
CA VAL A 182 8.40 14.03 -4.43
C VAL A 182 8.97 13.11 -3.37
N TYR A 183 8.11 12.66 -2.45
CA TYR A 183 8.49 11.77 -1.37
C TYR A 183 7.79 10.42 -1.52
N VAL A 184 8.51 9.33 -1.26
CA VAL A 184 8.02 7.96 -1.38
C VAL A 184 7.90 7.35 0.00
N GLN A 185 6.73 6.80 0.31
CA GLN A 185 6.55 5.83 1.38
C GLN A 185 6.58 4.43 0.77
N ALA A 186 7.42 3.55 1.31
CA ALA A 186 7.58 2.15 0.91
C ALA A 186 7.80 1.25 2.16
N ILE A 187 6.88 1.31 3.13
CA ILE A 187 6.90 0.48 4.34
C ILE A 187 6.24 -0.86 4.00
N ASP A 188 6.93 -1.96 4.25
CA ASP A 188 6.48 -3.33 3.94
C ASP A 188 5.58 -3.96 5.02
N HIS A 189 5.41 -3.28 6.16
CA HIS A 189 4.61 -3.74 7.31
C HIS A 189 3.57 -2.70 7.76
N LEU A 190 2.96 -1.98 6.82
CA LEU A 190 1.92 -0.96 7.09
C LEU A 190 0.81 -1.38 8.09
N PRO A 191 0.26 -2.61 8.05
CA PRO A 191 -0.78 -3.03 9.00
C PRO A 191 -0.38 -2.93 10.48
N THR A 192 0.91 -2.89 10.80
CA THR A 192 1.42 -2.73 12.17
C THR A 192 1.08 -1.37 12.79
N LEU A 193 0.72 -0.37 11.97
CA LEU A 193 0.26 0.93 12.46
C LEU A 193 -1.21 0.92 12.89
N LEU A 194 -1.97 -0.11 12.53
CA LEU A 194 -3.33 -0.34 12.99
C LEU A 194 -3.50 -1.78 13.49
N PRO A 195 -2.75 -2.18 14.53
CA PRO A 195 -2.53 -3.58 14.85
C PRO A 195 -3.80 -4.27 15.37
N ARG A 196 -4.71 -3.55 16.04
CA ARG A 196 -5.96 -4.09 16.57
C ARG A 196 -6.86 -4.56 15.42
N GLU A 197 -7.21 -3.66 14.52
CA GLU A 197 -8.11 -3.93 13.40
C GLU A 197 -7.52 -4.95 12.42
N ALA A 198 -6.22 -4.79 12.09
CA ALA A 198 -5.52 -5.73 11.22
C ALA A 198 -5.51 -7.15 11.81
N SER A 199 -5.30 -7.29 13.12
CA SER A 199 -5.32 -8.59 13.79
C SER A 199 -6.72 -9.18 13.87
N GLN A 200 -7.74 -8.37 14.17
CA GLN A 200 -9.14 -8.82 14.26
C GLN A 200 -9.65 -9.37 12.93
N GLU A 201 -9.42 -8.64 11.83
CA GLU A 201 -9.82 -9.10 10.49
C GLU A 201 -9.06 -10.36 10.08
N TYR A 202 -7.74 -10.40 10.31
CA TYR A 202 -6.93 -11.57 10.00
C TYR A 202 -7.38 -12.81 10.79
N ALA A 203 -7.62 -12.65 12.10
CA ALA A 203 -8.07 -13.73 12.97
C ALA A 203 -9.46 -14.23 12.57
N ALA A 204 -10.39 -13.33 12.25
CA ALA A 204 -11.73 -13.71 11.77
C ALA A 204 -11.67 -14.49 10.45
N ALA A 205 -10.80 -14.09 9.52
CA ALA A 205 -10.61 -14.79 8.25
C ALA A 205 -9.93 -16.16 8.41
N LEU A 206 -9.00 -16.29 9.36
CA LEU A 206 -8.26 -17.52 9.63
C LEU A 206 -9.08 -18.52 10.46
N PHE A 207 -9.95 -18.04 11.34
CA PHE A 207 -10.69 -18.85 12.32
C PHE A 207 -11.41 -20.06 11.72
N PRO A 208 -12.12 -20.00 10.58
CA PRO A 208 -12.77 -21.17 10.00
C PRO A 208 -11.80 -22.30 9.67
N SER A 209 -10.59 -21.97 9.20
CA SER A 209 -9.57 -22.98 8.90
C SER A 209 -8.94 -23.56 10.17
N LEU A 210 -8.80 -22.77 11.24
CA LEU A 210 -8.35 -23.27 12.54
C LEU A 210 -9.39 -24.18 13.19
N LEU A 211 -10.67 -23.82 13.12
CA LEU A 211 -11.75 -24.66 13.63
C LEU A 211 -11.77 -26.00 12.89
N ASP A 212 -11.74 -25.96 11.56
CA ASP A 212 -11.64 -27.15 10.71
C ASP A 212 -10.45 -28.04 11.07
N PHE A 213 -9.26 -27.47 11.32
CA PHE A 213 -8.08 -28.20 11.77
C PHE A 213 -8.31 -28.98 13.07
N LEU A 214 -9.05 -28.38 14.01
CA LEU A 214 -9.26 -28.94 15.35
C LEU A 214 -10.39 -29.98 15.40
N THR A 215 -11.38 -29.87 14.51
CA THR A 215 -12.61 -30.66 14.60
C THR A 215 -12.78 -31.70 13.50
N ALA A 216 -12.10 -31.57 12.36
CA ALA A 216 -12.25 -32.51 11.26
C ALA A 216 -11.57 -33.86 11.56
N GLU A 217 -12.21 -34.97 11.18
CA GLU A 217 -11.65 -36.32 11.32
C GLU A 217 -10.40 -36.53 10.43
N SER A 218 -10.26 -35.73 9.38
CA SER A 218 -9.13 -35.76 8.46
C SER A 218 -8.72 -34.35 8.05
N ALA A 219 -7.45 -34.18 7.68
CA ALA A 219 -6.93 -32.88 7.27
C ALA A 219 -7.64 -32.37 6.02
N SER A 220 -8.18 -31.15 6.08
CA SER A 220 -8.80 -30.54 4.91
C SER A 220 -7.81 -30.24 3.80
N ALA A 221 -8.34 -29.91 2.61
CA ALA A 221 -7.53 -29.52 1.46
C ALA A 221 -6.60 -28.33 1.79
N THR A 222 -7.06 -27.36 2.57
CA THR A 222 -6.25 -26.18 2.96
C THR A 222 -4.98 -26.59 3.69
N TRP A 223 -5.10 -27.43 4.72
CA TRP A 223 -3.96 -27.88 5.52
C TRP A 223 -3.11 -28.90 4.78
N SER A 224 -3.72 -29.78 3.99
CA SER A 224 -3.02 -30.74 3.16
C SER A 224 -2.14 -30.05 2.10
N GLU A 225 -2.66 -29.01 1.43
CA GLU A 225 -1.89 -28.22 0.47
C GLU A 225 -0.79 -27.40 1.17
N ALA A 226 -1.06 -26.85 2.36
CA ALA A 226 -0.03 -26.18 3.16
C ALA A 226 1.12 -27.12 3.51
N ARG A 227 0.81 -28.37 3.93
CA ARG A 227 1.82 -29.39 4.22
C ARG A 227 2.63 -29.77 2.98
N LYS A 228 1.97 -29.99 1.83
CA LYS A 228 2.67 -30.27 0.57
C LYS A 228 3.64 -29.16 0.20
N ARG A 229 3.25 -27.89 0.35
CA ARG A 229 4.15 -26.75 0.11
C ARG A 229 5.36 -26.74 1.04
N PHE A 230 5.17 -27.08 2.31
CA PHE A 230 6.28 -27.23 3.26
C PHE A 230 7.24 -28.36 2.84
N ASP A 231 6.70 -29.54 2.50
CA ASP A 231 7.51 -30.68 2.09
C ASP A 231 8.26 -30.42 0.76
N SER A 232 7.63 -29.71 -0.20
CA SER A 232 8.32 -29.25 -1.42
C SER A 232 9.47 -28.30 -1.09
N ALA A 233 9.26 -27.32 -0.21
CA ALA A 233 10.33 -26.41 0.19
C ALA A 233 11.49 -27.14 0.88
N LEU A 234 11.20 -28.15 1.73
CA LEU A 234 12.26 -28.98 2.32
C LEU A 234 13.10 -29.67 1.24
N ALA A 235 12.47 -30.24 0.21
CA ALA A 235 13.18 -30.86 -0.90
C ALA A 235 14.04 -29.84 -1.68
N ASP A 236 13.47 -28.67 -2.01
CA ASP A 236 14.16 -27.60 -2.75
C ASP A 236 15.41 -27.11 -2.01
N PHE A 237 15.37 -27.08 -0.66
CA PHE A 237 16.50 -26.68 0.18
C PHE A 237 17.32 -27.85 0.75
N SER A 238 17.07 -29.09 0.32
CA SER A 238 17.76 -30.30 0.82
C SER A 238 17.70 -30.45 2.36
N LEU A 239 16.58 -30.06 2.96
CA LEU A 239 16.31 -30.17 4.40
C LEU A 239 15.49 -31.43 4.69
N THR A 240 15.59 -31.95 5.92
CA THR A 240 14.81 -33.10 6.40
C THR A 240 13.96 -32.74 7.61
N HIS A 241 12.84 -33.46 7.79
CA HIS A 241 12.10 -33.44 9.05
C HIS A 241 13.04 -33.98 10.14
N ARG A 242 13.38 -33.15 11.13
CA ARG A 242 14.09 -33.60 12.33
C ARG A 242 13.14 -34.27 13.29
#